data_AF-A0A1I7L2D5-F1
#
_entry.id   AF-A0A1I7L2D5-F1
#
_cell.length_a   1.000
_cell.length_b   1.000
_cell.length_c   1.000
_cell.angle_alpha   90.00
_cell.angle_beta   90.00
_cell.angle_gamma   90.00
#
_symmetry.space_group_name_H-M   'P 1'
#
loop_
_entity.id
_entity.type
_entity.pdbx_description
1 polymer ?
#
loop_
_entity_poly.entity_id
_entity_poly.type
_entity_poly.pdbx_seq_one_letter_code
_entity_poly.pdbx_strand_id
1 'polypeptide(L)'
;MRGPTLSAKDHLPGALNLPRGKMTPRRMAEWPAGTLFVVYCAGPHCNGTDKAALHLAELGLPVKVMIGGVTGWVDEGFGLAMEVDV
;
A
#
# COMPACT_ATOMS: atom_id res chain seq x y z
N MET A 1 1.60 0.72 3.46
CA MET A 1 2.02 1.75 4.45
C MET A 1 2.24 1.23 5.88
N ARG A 2 2.38 -0.08 6.08
CA ARG A 2 2.74 -0.66 7.38
C ARG A 2 4.26 -0.81 7.45
N GLY A 3 4.82 -0.76 8.67
CA GLY A 3 6.25 -1.00 8.86
C GLY A 3 6.68 -2.36 8.28
N PRO A 4 7.94 -2.53 7.85
CA PRO A 4 8.40 -3.72 7.12
C PRO A 4 8.05 -5.03 7.82
N THR A 5 8.28 -5.10 9.14
CA THR A 5 7.99 -6.28 9.97
C THR A 5 6.52 -6.68 9.99
N LEU A 6 5.58 -5.72 10.02
CA LEU A 6 4.15 -6.01 9.99
C LEU A 6 3.67 -6.39 8.59
N SER A 7 4.35 -5.88 7.56
CA SER A 7 4.04 -6.23 6.17
C SER A 7 4.51 -7.63 5.85
N ALA A 8 5.75 -7.98 6.23
CA ALA A 8 6.34 -9.30 5.97
C ALA A 8 5.55 -10.43 6.64
N LYS A 9 5.02 -10.16 7.85
CA LYS A 9 4.14 -11.09 8.54
C LYS A 9 2.92 -11.41 7.71
N ASP A 10 2.07 -10.42 7.44
CA ASP A 10 0.86 -10.63 6.65
C ASP A 10 0.58 -9.39 5.80
N HIS A 11 0.23 -9.55 4.53
CA HIS A 11 -0.13 -8.47 3.62
C HIS A 11 -1.13 -8.92 2.56
N LEU A 12 -1.75 -7.97 1.86
CA LEU A 12 -2.61 -8.33 0.74
C LEU A 12 -1.79 -9.06 -0.34
N PRO A 13 -2.30 -10.14 -0.97
CA PRO A 13 -1.58 -10.85 -2.03
C PRO A 13 -1.11 -9.90 -3.14
N GLY A 14 0.16 -10.01 -3.54
CA GLY A 14 0.78 -9.15 -4.56
C GLY A 14 1.09 -7.71 -4.13
N ALA A 15 0.80 -7.32 -2.89
CA ALA A 15 1.13 -5.98 -2.40
C ALA A 15 2.64 -5.80 -2.18
N LEU A 16 3.15 -4.64 -2.58
CA LEU A 16 4.53 -4.24 -2.31
C LEU A 16 4.62 -3.38 -1.05
N ASN A 17 5.60 -3.64 -0.18
CA ASN A 17 5.92 -2.72 0.90
C ASN A 17 6.71 -1.51 0.36
N LEU A 18 6.01 -0.40 0.14
CA LEU A 18 6.63 0.87 -0.24
C LEU A 18 6.35 1.94 0.83
N PRO A 19 7.31 2.22 1.73
CA PRO A 19 7.18 3.31 2.69
C PRO A 19 7.10 4.67 1.97
N ARG A 20 6.30 5.61 2.48
CA ARG A 20 6.08 6.93 1.87
C ARG A 20 7.39 7.67 1.54
N GLY A 21 8.38 7.62 2.44
CA GLY A 21 9.68 8.26 2.22
C GLY A 21 10.50 7.68 1.05
N LYS A 22 10.10 6.53 0.50
CA LYS A 22 10.70 5.89 -0.68
C LYS A 22 9.92 6.17 -1.97
N MET A 23 8.75 6.80 -1.91
CA MET A 23 7.95 7.20 -3.08
C MET A 23 8.52 8.45 -3.75
N THR A 24 9.75 8.39 -4.24
CA THR A 24 10.39 9.49 -4.97
C THR A 24 9.95 9.49 -6.44
N PRO A 25 9.98 10.62 -7.17
CA PRO A 25 9.65 10.65 -8.60
C PRO A 25 10.41 9.59 -9.40
N ARG A 26 11.72 9.45 -9.15
CA ARG A 26 12.57 8.43 -9.79
C ARG A 26 12.10 7.01 -9.49
N ARG A 27 11.79 6.70 -8.22
CA ARG A 27 11.30 5.37 -7.84
C ARG A 27 9.96 5.09 -8.49
N MET A 28 9.04 6.04 -8.46
CA MET A 28 7.70 5.85 -9.02
C MET A 28 7.69 5.74 -10.55
N ALA A 29 8.72 6.26 -11.24
CA ALA A 29 8.90 6.08 -12.68
C ALA A 29 9.33 4.66 -13.10
N GLU A 30 9.62 3.76 -12.15
CA GLU A 30 9.88 2.34 -12.45
C GLU A 30 8.61 1.60 -12.92
N TRP A 31 7.42 2.16 -12.63
CA TRP A 31 6.14 1.62 -13.13
C TRP A 31 5.74 2.31 -14.45
N PRO A 32 5.04 1.60 -15.37
CA PRO A 32 4.53 2.20 -16.60
C PRO A 32 3.67 3.45 -16.36
N ALA A 33 3.72 4.38 -17.32
CA ALA A 33 2.88 5.57 -17.26
C ALA A 33 1.39 5.20 -17.18
N GLY A 34 0.64 5.90 -16.33
CA GLY A 34 -0.78 5.62 -16.10
C GLY A 34 -1.07 4.45 -15.16
N THR A 35 -0.05 3.83 -14.55
CA THR A 35 -0.25 2.81 -13.49
C THR A 35 -1.13 3.36 -12.38
N LEU A 36 -2.22 2.66 -12.08
CA LEU A 36 -3.08 2.96 -10.94
C LEU A 36 -2.48 2.37 -9.67
N PHE A 37 -2.12 3.22 -8.72
CA PHE A 37 -1.68 2.80 -7.41
C PHE A 37 -2.87 2.62 -6.47
N VAL A 38 -2.92 1.50 -5.77
CA VAL A 38 -3.88 1.27 -4.69
C VAL A 38 -3.12 1.22 -3.37
N VAL A 39 -3.48 2.11 -2.44
CA VAL A 39 -2.81 2.20 -1.13
C VAL A 39 -3.72 1.71 -0.02
N TYR A 40 -3.10 1.03 0.95
CA TYR A 40 -3.75 0.57 2.18
C TYR A 40 -2.78 0.58 3.37
N CYS A 41 -3.35 0.50 4.57
CA CYS A 41 -2.64 0.40 5.84
C CYS A 41 -3.32 -0.66 6.73
N ALA A 42 -3.05 -0.67 8.03
CA ALA A 42 -3.60 -1.65 8.97
C ALA A 42 -5.13 -1.65 8.99
N GLY A 43 -5.75 -0.47 9.09
CA GLY A 43 -7.19 -0.37 9.22
C GLY A 43 -7.70 1.07 9.18
N PRO A 44 -8.98 1.30 9.51
CA PRO A 44 -9.65 2.61 9.38
C PRO A 44 -9.03 3.72 10.26
N HIS A 45 -8.31 3.36 11.33
CA HIS A 45 -7.64 4.33 12.21
C HIS A 45 -6.24 4.74 11.74
N CYS A 46 -5.80 4.30 10.56
CA CYS A 46 -4.48 4.63 10.03
C CYS A 46 -4.53 5.76 8.99
N ASN A 47 -4.00 6.93 9.35
CA ASN A 47 -3.83 8.06 8.41
C ASN A 47 -2.69 7.87 7.41
N GLY A 48 -1.93 6.78 7.52
CA GLY A 48 -0.81 6.46 6.62
C GLY A 48 -1.28 6.26 5.17
N THR A 49 -2.48 5.70 4.97
CA THR A 49 -3.07 5.49 3.65
C THR A 49 -3.37 6.81 2.95
N ASP A 50 -4.02 7.75 3.63
CA ASP A 50 -4.40 9.03 3.03
C ASP A 50 -3.17 9.89 2.73
N LYS A 51 -2.18 9.88 3.64
CA LYS A 51 -0.88 10.55 3.41
C LYS A 51 -0.12 9.95 2.23
N ALA A 52 -0.27 8.65 1.96
CA ALA A 52 0.29 8.01 0.77
C ALA A 52 -0.41 8.48 -0.49
N ALA A 53 -1.75 8.48 -0.45
CA ALA A 53 -2.57 8.86 -1.58
C ALA A 53 -2.31 10.30 -1.98
N LEU A 54 -2.27 11.22 -1.02
CA LEU A 54 -1.92 12.62 -1.26
C LEU A 54 -0.55 12.75 -1.94
N HIS A 55 0.48 12.10 -1.38
CA HIS A 55 1.84 12.14 -1.92
C HIS A 55 1.93 11.61 -3.37
N LEU A 56 1.22 10.51 -3.69
CA LEU A 56 1.16 9.98 -5.05
C LEU A 56 0.40 10.91 -6.01
N ALA A 57 -0.69 11.52 -5.55
CA ALA A 57 -1.46 12.48 -6.33
C ALA A 57 -0.65 13.76 -6.62
N GLU A 58 0.14 14.25 -5.66
CA GLU A 58 1.06 15.38 -5.85
C GLU A 58 2.15 15.07 -6.89
N LEU A 59 2.52 13.80 -7.06
CA LEU A 59 3.41 13.34 -8.13
C LEU A 59 2.69 13.15 -9.49
N GLY A 60 1.39 13.45 -9.57
CA GLY A 60 0.59 13.27 -10.78
C GLY A 60 0.24 11.81 -11.10
N LEU A 61 0.39 10.90 -10.13
CA LEU A 61 0.14 9.47 -10.34
C LEU A 61 -1.32 9.11 -10.01
N PRO A 62 -1.99 8.30 -10.84
CA PRO A 62 -3.33 7.82 -10.54
C PRO A 62 -3.31 7.00 -9.25
N VAL A 63 -4.21 7.30 -8.32
CA VAL A 63 -4.25 6.62 -7.01
C VAL A 63 -5.67 6.41 -6.52
N LYS A 64 -5.89 5.28 -5.84
CA LYS A 64 -7.10 4.97 -5.06
C LYS A 64 -6.74 4.52 -3.65
N VAL A 65 -7.60 4.88 -2.71
CA VAL A 65 -7.54 4.38 -1.33
C VAL A 65 -8.41 3.13 -1.22
N MET A 66 -7.83 2.07 -0.67
CA MET A 66 -8.60 0.91 -0.18
C MET A 66 -8.99 1.18 1.27
N ILE A 67 -10.23 1.63 1.44
CA ILE A 67 -10.83 1.87 2.75
C ILE A 67 -10.91 0.57 3.56
N GLY A 68 -10.89 0.67 4.89
CA GLY A 68 -10.91 -0.51 5.78
C GLY A 68 -9.54 -1.18 5.96
N GLY A 69 -8.60 -1.04 5.02
CA GLY A 69 -7.25 -1.57 5.14
C GLY A 69 -7.20 -3.10 5.26
N VAL A 70 -6.17 -3.63 5.92
CA VAL A 70 -6.05 -5.08 6.19
C VAL A 70 -7.20 -5.58 7.05
N THR A 71 -7.63 -4.81 8.06
CA THR A 71 -8.76 -5.19 8.92
C THR A 71 -10.03 -5.43 8.09
N GLY A 72 -10.43 -4.47 7.26
CA GLY A 72 -11.61 -4.63 6.40
C GLY A 72 -11.48 -5.79 5.42
N TRP A 73 -10.29 -6.00 4.84
CA TRP A 73 -10.01 -7.14 3.97
C TRP A 73 -10.24 -8.50 4.66
N VAL A 74 -9.76 -8.63 5.90
CA VAL A 74 -9.94 -9.85 6.70
C VAL A 74 -11.40 -9.99 7.16
N ASP A 75 -12.04 -8.90 7.56
CA ASP A 75 -13.46 -8.90 7.97
C ASP A 75 -14.39 -9.35 6.83
N GLU A 76 -14.02 -9.08 5.58
CA GLU A 76 -14.73 -9.55 4.38
C GLU A 76 -14.41 -11.02 4.01
N GLY A 77 -13.53 -11.69 4.77
CA GLY A 77 -13.21 -13.11 4.61
C GLY A 77 -12.12 -13.41 3.59
N PHE A 78 -11.35 -12.41 3.15
CA PHE A 78 -10.25 -12.62 2.21
C PHE A 78 -8.94 -13.03 2.89
N GLY A 79 -8.15 -13.86 2.21
CA GLY A 79 -6.85 -14.33 2.70
C GLY A 79 -5.73 -13.28 2.59
N LEU A 80 -4.73 -13.40 3.46
CA LEU A 80 -3.48 -12.64 3.41
C LEU A 80 -2.35 -13.53 2.87
N ALA A 81 -1.38 -12.90 2.23
CA ALA A 81 -0.09 -13.50 1.90
C ALA A 81 0.92 -13.19 3.01
N MET A 82 1.90 -14.07 3.16
CA MET A 82 3.07 -13.87 4.01
C MET A 82 4.31 -13.82 3.11
N GLU A 83 5.31 -13.02 3.46
CA GLU A 83 6.64 -13.19 2.86
C GLU A 83 7.23 -14.49 3.41
N VAL A 84 7.39 -15.50 2.54
CA VAL A 84 8.14 -16.71 2.85
C VAL A 84 9.58 -16.42 2.43
N ASP A 85 10.50 -16.36 3.39
CA ASP A 85 11.94 -16.30 3.09
C ASP A 85 12.28 -17.55 2.25
N VAL A 86 12.64 -17.35 0.97
CA VAL A 86 13.21 -18.38 0.08
C VAL A 86 14.68 -18.08 -0.14
#